data_AF-A2DKD3-F1
#
_entry.id   AF-A2DKD3-F1
#
_cell.length_a   1.000
_cell.length_b   1.000
_cell.length_c   1.000
_cell.angle_alpha   90.00
_cell.angle_beta   90.00
_cell.angle_gamma   90.00
#
_symmetry.space_group_name_H-M   'P 1'
#
loop_
_entity.id
_entity.type
_entity.pdbx_description
1 polymer ?
#
loop_
_entity_poly.entity_id
_entity_poly.type
_entity_poly.pdbx_seq_one_letter_code
_entity_poly.pdbx_strand_id
1 'polypeptide(L)'
;MSSELVQDFEYAAAHIKDYFEDNKLFDTFEAEDIRKILEIANLTLEDFTTLLKQSKHSIKASKLYNCARNAKVSVNNFEEAISILKLIQKYMKMKVLNRAIDIFKQTEKDISESKEKIQKLQSELDSLKNKKPTY
;
A
#
# COMPACT_ATOMS: atom_id res chain seq x y z
N MET A 1 37.92 -11.21 -17.95
CA MET A 1 36.53 -11.50 -18.34
C MET A 1 35.77 -11.77 -17.05
N SER A 2 35.22 -10.75 -16.40
CA SER A 2 34.27 -10.97 -15.31
C SER A 2 33.00 -11.48 -15.97
N SER A 3 32.65 -12.74 -15.73
CA SER A 3 31.31 -13.23 -16.01
C SER A 3 30.35 -12.34 -15.19
N GLU A 4 29.71 -11.38 -15.85
CA GLU A 4 28.49 -10.78 -15.31
C GLU A 4 27.56 -11.95 -15.05
N LEU A 5 27.43 -12.33 -13.77
CA LEU A 5 26.30 -13.13 -13.34
C LEU A 5 25.08 -12.37 -13.85
N VAL A 6 24.41 -12.90 -14.86
CA VAL A 6 23.11 -12.40 -15.30
C VAL A 6 22.25 -12.51 -14.05
N GLN A 7 22.05 -11.38 -13.40
CA GLN A 7 21.30 -11.33 -12.16
C GLN A 7 19.87 -11.63 -12.54
N ASP A 8 19.39 -12.81 -12.12
CA ASP A 8 18.04 -13.25 -12.42
C ASP A 8 17.07 -12.42 -11.57
N PHE A 9 16.69 -11.26 -12.10
CA PHE A 9 15.75 -10.36 -11.45
C PHE A 9 14.36 -10.99 -11.32
N GLU A 10 14.00 -11.94 -12.17
CA GLU A 10 12.75 -12.68 -12.05
C GLU A 10 12.80 -13.61 -10.84
N TYR A 11 13.91 -14.32 -10.65
CA TYR A 11 14.14 -15.12 -9.44
C TYR A 11 14.15 -14.24 -8.19
N ALA A 12 14.90 -13.14 -8.19
CA ALA A 12 14.94 -12.24 -7.04
C ALA A 12 13.55 -11.64 -6.71
N ALA A 13 12.74 -11.33 -7.73
CA ALA A 13 11.39 -10.84 -7.54
C ALA A 13 10.43 -11.92 -7.01
N ALA A 14 10.51 -13.15 -7.51
CA ALA A 14 9.71 -14.28 -7.04
C ALA A 14 10.04 -14.66 -5.58
N HIS A 15 11.29 -14.44 -5.18
CA HIS A 15 11.83 -14.76 -3.86
C HIS A 15 12.12 -13.50 -3.01
N ILE A 16 11.44 -12.38 -3.27
CA ILE A 16 11.82 -11.09 -2.68
C ILE A 16 11.81 -11.09 -1.14
N LYS A 17 10.98 -11.94 -0.53
CA LYS A 17 10.87 -12.08 0.93
C LYS A 17 12.16 -12.59 1.57
N ASP A 18 12.91 -13.43 0.87
CA ASP A 18 14.19 -13.96 1.34
C ASP A 18 15.23 -12.84 1.50
N TYR A 19 15.05 -11.73 0.77
CA TYR A 19 15.89 -10.54 0.86
C TYR A 19 15.38 -9.51 1.88
N PHE A 20 14.19 -9.70 2.44
CA PHE A 20 13.73 -8.91 3.58
C PHE A 20 14.37 -9.39 4.88
N GLU A 21 14.80 -10.65 4.97
CA GLU A 21 15.56 -11.08 6.14
C GLU A 21 16.88 -10.30 6.25
N ASP A 22 17.21 -9.87 7.46
CA ASP A 22 18.46 -9.17 7.80
C ASP A 22 18.78 -7.89 6.97
N ASN A 23 17.77 -7.25 6.35
CA ASN A 23 17.93 -6.10 5.44
C ASN A 23 18.75 -6.38 4.17
N LYS A 24 18.87 -7.64 3.75
CA LYS A 24 19.74 -8.07 2.65
C LYS A 24 19.46 -7.37 1.33
N LEU A 25 18.22 -6.97 1.03
CA LEU A 25 17.86 -6.37 -0.25
C LEU A 25 18.71 -5.13 -0.59
N PHE A 26 18.87 -4.20 0.34
CA PHE A 26 19.61 -2.96 0.11
C PHE A 26 21.13 -3.14 0.23
N ASP A 27 21.58 -4.24 0.84
CA ASP A 27 23.00 -4.60 0.97
C ASP A 27 23.50 -5.44 -0.23
N THR A 28 22.58 -6.15 -0.90
CA THR A 28 22.89 -7.07 -2.01
C THR A 28 22.76 -6.41 -3.38
N PHE A 29 21.79 -5.51 -3.55
CA PHE A 29 21.45 -4.94 -4.85
C PHE A 29 21.64 -3.42 -4.88
N GLU A 30 22.08 -2.92 -6.03
CA GLU A 30 22.08 -1.48 -6.28
C GLU A 30 20.66 -0.97 -6.51
N ALA A 31 20.46 0.35 -6.36
CA ALA A 31 19.12 0.94 -6.45
C ALA A 31 18.40 0.67 -7.78
N GLU A 32 19.13 0.61 -8.88
CA GLU A 32 18.57 0.37 -10.21
C GLU A 32 18.12 -1.09 -10.37
N ASP A 33 18.82 -2.02 -9.73
CA ASP A 33 18.46 -3.43 -9.73
C ASP A 33 17.27 -3.69 -8.80
N ILE A 34 17.25 -3.06 -7.62
CA ILE A 34 16.09 -3.04 -6.73
C ILE A 34 14.86 -2.51 -7.48
N ARG A 35 15.01 -1.44 -8.27
CA ARG A 35 13.92 -0.88 -9.07
C ARG A 35 13.34 -1.91 -10.03
N LYS A 36 14.18 -2.66 -10.76
CA LYS A 36 13.75 -3.72 -11.68
C LYS A 36 13.07 -4.87 -10.94
N ILE A 37 13.65 -5.32 -9.82
CA ILE A 37 13.11 -6.39 -8.98
C ILE A 37 11.71 -6.00 -8.48
N LEU A 38 11.54 -4.78 -7.96
CA LEU A 38 10.25 -4.30 -7.43
C LEU A 38 9.19 -4.08 -8.53
N GLU A 39 9.60 -3.78 -9.76
CA GLU A 39 8.70 -3.66 -10.92
C GLU A 39 8.11 -5.03 -11.34
N ILE A 40 8.83 -6.11 -11.08
CA ILE A 40 8.42 -7.49 -11.36
C ILE A 40 7.63 -8.07 -10.18
N ALA A 41 8.10 -7.84 -8.96
CA ALA A 41 7.52 -8.42 -7.74
C ALA A 41 6.09 -7.94 -7.48
N ASN A 42 5.25 -8.84 -6.98
CA ASN A 42 3.92 -8.51 -6.47
C ASN A 42 3.99 -8.47 -4.94
N LEU A 43 3.87 -7.27 -4.38
CA LEU A 43 4.01 -7.06 -2.94
C LEU A 43 2.64 -6.99 -2.28
N THR A 44 2.51 -7.60 -1.11
CA THR A 44 1.42 -7.25 -0.19
C THR A 44 1.70 -5.92 0.52
N LEU A 45 0.70 -5.37 1.20
CA LEU A 45 0.91 -4.22 2.09
C LEU A 45 1.99 -4.48 3.14
N GLU A 46 2.06 -5.70 3.69
CA GLU A 46 3.04 -6.09 4.68
C GLU A 46 4.45 -6.11 4.08
N ASP A 47 4.61 -6.71 2.90
CA ASP A 47 5.88 -6.76 2.17
C ASP A 47 6.38 -5.34 1.87
N PHE A 48 5.51 -4.46 1.38
CA PHE A 48 5.86 -3.07 1.10
C PHE A 48 6.19 -2.28 2.38
N THR A 49 5.48 -2.53 3.47
CA THR A 49 5.78 -1.93 4.77
C THR A 49 7.17 -2.32 5.25
N THR A 50 7.52 -3.60 5.12
CA THR A 50 8.83 -4.14 5.47
C THR A 50 9.92 -3.49 4.64
N LEU A 51 9.80 -3.51 3.31
CA LEU A 51 10.72 -2.83 2.39
C LEU A 51 11.02 -1.37 2.80
N LEU A 52 9.97 -0.58 3.06
CA LEU A 52 10.13 0.83 3.41
C LEU A 52 10.77 1.01 4.79
N LYS A 53 10.47 0.15 5.78
CA LYS A 53 11.11 0.20 7.10
C LYS A 53 12.61 -0.04 7.01
N GLN A 54 13.05 -1.01 6.22
CA GLN A 54 14.45 -1.37 6.05
C GLN A 54 15.25 -0.24 5.42
N SER A 55 14.68 0.38 4.39
CA SER A 55 15.32 1.48 3.67
C SER A 55 15.71 2.68 4.53
N LYS A 56 15.07 2.86 5.71
CA LYS A 56 15.27 4.00 6.61
C LYS A 56 16.73 4.17 7.02
N HIS A 57 17.45 3.07 7.21
CA HIS A 57 18.84 3.07 7.66
C HIS A 57 19.83 2.97 6.49
N SER A 58 19.41 2.42 5.36
CA SER A 58 20.29 2.12 4.23
C SER A 58 20.35 3.23 3.18
N ILE A 59 19.25 3.97 2.93
CA ILE A 59 19.20 4.94 1.82
C ILE A 59 18.41 6.21 2.13
N LYS A 60 18.72 7.30 1.41
CA LYS A 60 17.97 8.56 1.47
C LYS A 60 16.58 8.40 0.83
N ALA A 61 15.61 9.18 1.31
CA ALA A 61 14.22 9.17 0.82
C ALA A 61 14.08 9.35 -0.71
N SER A 62 14.92 10.16 -1.35
CA SER A 62 14.90 10.33 -2.82
C SER A 62 15.38 9.08 -3.58
N LYS A 63 16.39 8.37 -3.04
CA LYS A 63 16.86 7.10 -3.59
C LYS A 63 15.79 6.01 -3.39
N LEU A 64 15.14 5.99 -2.22
CA LEU A 64 14.02 5.09 -1.93
C LEU A 64 12.85 5.29 -2.90
N TYR A 65 12.48 6.54 -3.17
CA TYR A 65 11.47 6.85 -4.16
C TYR A 65 11.83 6.28 -5.53
N ASN A 66 13.07 6.45 -6.00
CA ASN A 66 13.51 5.92 -7.29
C ASN A 66 13.46 4.38 -7.36
N CYS A 67 13.78 3.69 -6.26
CA CYS A 67 13.65 2.23 -6.17
C CYS A 67 12.19 1.79 -6.22
N ALA A 68 11.34 2.39 -5.39
CA ALA A 68 10.00 1.85 -5.11
C ALA A 68 8.86 2.44 -5.97
N ARG A 69 9.11 3.48 -6.78
CA ARG A 69 8.05 4.18 -7.55
C ARG A 69 7.30 3.29 -8.56
N ASN A 70 7.93 2.21 -9.03
CA ASN A 70 7.33 1.26 -9.98
C ASN A 70 6.81 -0.02 -9.29
N ALA A 71 6.85 -0.09 -7.96
CA ALA A 71 6.48 -1.30 -7.23
C ALA A 71 4.99 -1.61 -7.40
N LYS A 72 4.67 -2.89 -7.64
CA LYS A 72 3.29 -3.38 -7.65
C LYS A 72 2.91 -3.81 -6.24
N VAL A 73 1.96 -3.09 -5.64
CA VAL A 73 1.43 -3.41 -4.30
C VAL A 73 -0.04 -3.76 -4.44
N SER A 74 -0.42 -4.95 -3.98
CA SER A 74 -1.81 -5.38 -3.92
C SER A 74 -2.58 -4.58 -2.87
N VAL A 75 -3.77 -4.10 -3.24
CA VAL A 75 -4.65 -3.29 -2.38
C VAL A 75 -6.05 -3.88 -2.42
N ASN A 76 -6.55 -4.34 -1.28
CA ASN A 76 -7.82 -5.07 -1.20
C ASN A 76 -8.98 -4.20 -0.71
N ASN A 77 -8.69 -3.09 -0.01
CA ASN A 77 -9.72 -2.23 0.56
C ASN A 77 -9.21 -0.79 0.74
N PHE A 78 -10.13 0.09 1.17
CA PHE A 78 -9.88 1.52 1.33
C PHE A 78 -8.86 1.83 2.44
N GLU A 79 -8.90 1.09 3.55
CA GLU A 79 -7.97 1.26 4.67
C GLU A 79 -6.53 0.91 4.26
N GLU A 80 -6.35 -0.16 3.49
CA GLU A 80 -5.06 -0.54 2.91
C GLU A 80 -4.53 0.53 1.97
N ALA A 81 -5.39 1.11 1.11
CA ALA A 81 -5.01 2.20 0.22
C ALA A 81 -4.49 3.42 1.00
N ILE A 82 -5.21 3.84 2.06
CA ILE A 82 -4.77 4.92 2.95
C ILE A 82 -3.44 4.56 3.63
N SER A 83 -3.27 3.30 4.05
CA SER A 83 -2.06 2.84 4.73
C SER A 83 -0.83 2.93 3.81
N ILE A 84 -0.96 2.54 2.54
CA ILE A 84 0.11 2.71 1.54
C ILE A 84 0.49 4.17 1.38
N LEU A 85 -0.50 5.07 1.22
CA LEU A 85 -0.24 6.50 1.07
C LEU A 85 0.49 7.08 2.28
N LYS A 86 0.12 6.69 3.50
CA LYS A 86 0.81 7.09 4.73
C LYS A 86 2.26 6.58 4.77
N LEU A 87 2.51 5.36 4.31
CA LEU A 87 3.86 4.80 4.24
C LEU A 87 4.72 5.59 3.24
N ILE A 88 4.21 5.84 2.03
CA ILE A 88 4.89 6.64 1.01
C ILE A 88 5.19 8.04 1.55
N GLN A 89 4.19 8.72 2.13
CA GLN A 89 4.32 10.03 2.76
C GLN A 89 5.45 10.04 3.82
N LYS A 90 5.46 9.05 4.71
CA LYS A 90 6.40 8.95 5.83
C LYS A 90 7.83 8.66 5.38
N TYR A 91 8.03 7.61 4.57
CA TYR A 91 9.36 7.11 4.23
C TYR A 91 9.99 7.86 3.04
N MET A 92 9.17 8.33 2.10
CA MET A 92 9.63 9.11 0.93
C MET A 92 9.50 10.62 1.13
N LYS A 93 9.03 11.08 2.30
CA LYS A 93 8.87 12.50 2.67
C LYS A 93 7.94 13.29 1.71
N MET A 94 6.96 12.62 1.12
CA MET A 94 6.03 13.21 0.15
C MET A 94 4.88 13.97 0.82
N LYS A 95 5.14 15.21 1.27
CA LYS A 95 4.13 16.06 1.95
C LYS A 95 2.89 16.39 1.11
N VAL A 96 2.99 16.31 -0.22
CA VAL A 96 1.84 16.51 -1.12
C VAL A 96 0.69 15.54 -0.82
N LEU A 97 1.00 14.36 -0.25
CA LEU A 97 0.00 13.36 0.12
C LEU A 97 -0.80 13.72 1.37
N ASN A 98 -0.37 14.68 2.20
CA ASN A 98 -1.05 15.02 3.45
C ASN A 98 -2.54 15.33 3.21
N ARG A 99 -2.80 16.28 2.31
CA ARG A 99 -4.17 16.72 2.04
C ARG A 99 -5.00 15.63 1.36
N ALA A 100 -4.39 14.82 0.49
CA ALA A 100 -5.07 13.70 -0.15
C ALA A 100 -5.49 12.64 0.88
N ILE A 101 -4.60 12.28 1.81
CA ILE A 101 -4.90 11.35 2.90
C ILE A 101 -6.04 11.88 3.79
N ASP A 102 -6.02 13.18 4.11
CA ASP A 102 -7.08 13.79 4.93
C ASP A 102 -8.43 13.76 4.23
N ILE A 103 -8.47 14.05 2.92
CA ILE A 103 -9.69 13.95 2.11
C ILE A 103 -10.19 12.50 2.11
N PHE A 104 -9.33 11.51 1.86
CA PHE A 104 -9.74 10.11 1.84
C PHE A 104 -10.30 9.63 3.19
N LYS A 105 -9.68 10.00 4.31
CA LYS A 105 -10.23 9.71 5.65
C LYS A 105 -11.60 10.34 5.87
N GLN A 106 -11.78 11.59 5.43
CA GLN A 106 -13.09 12.26 5.54
C GLN A 106 -14.13 11.53 4.68
N THR A 107 -13.78 11.17 3.45
CA THR A 107 -14.66 10.41 2.56
C THR A 107 -15.06 9.05 3.14
N GLU A 108 -14.13 8.32 3.76
CA GLU A 108 -14.44 7.05 4.45
C GLU A 108 -15.46 7.25 5.58
N LYS A 109 -15.25 8.29 6.39
CA LYS A 109 -16.18 8.66 7.45
C LYS A 109 -17.56 9.02 6.89
N ASP A 110 -17.62 9.85 5.86
CA ASP A 110 -18.87 10.27 5.22
C ASP A 110 -19.64 9.07 4.63
N ILE A 111 -18.92 8.10 4.03
CA ILE A 111 -19.48 6.84 3.54
C ILE A 111 -20.07 6.02 4.69
N SER A 112 -19.34 5.89 5.81
CA SER A 112 -19.81 5.14 6.98
C SER A 112 -21.07 5.76 7.57
N GLU A 113 -21.07 7.08 7.81
CA GLU A 113 -22.23 7.80 8.33
C GLU A 113 -23.44 7.71 7.38
N SER A 114 -23.19 7.77 6.07
CA SER A 114 -24.25 7.61 5.07
C SER A 114 -24.85 6.20 5.10
N LYS A 115 -24.01 5.17 5.25
CA LYS A 115 -24.46 3.78 5.38
C LYS A 115 -25.33 3.57 6.62
N GLU A 116 -24.95 4.14 7.76
CA GLU A 116 -25.75 4.09 8.99
C GLU A 116 -27.11 4.79 8.82
N LYS A 117 -27.14 5.97 8.20
CA LYS A 117 -28.38 6.69 7.90
C LYS A 117 -29.30 5.87 6.99
N ILE A 118 -28.75 5.25 5.95
CA ILE A 118 -29.51 4.38 5.03
C ILE A 118 -30.11 3.19 5.78
N GLN A 119 -29.33 2.50 6.62
CA GLN A 119 -29.82 1.36 7.41
C GLN A 119 -30.95 1.75 8.37
N LYS A 120 -30.83 2.93 9.01
CA LYS A 120 -31.87 3.46 9.89
C LYS A 120 -33.16 3.74 9.12
N LEU A 121 -33.07 4.44 7.98
CA LEU A 121 -34.21 4.76 7.14
C LEU A 121 -34.89 3.50 6.59
N GLN A 122 -34.12 2.47 6.22
CA GLN A 122 -34.65 1.18 5.80
C GLN A 122 -35.45 0.51 6.92
N SER A 123 -34.91 0.49 8.14
CA SER A 123 -35.59 -0.08 9.31
C SER A 123 -36.90 0.64 9.64
N GLU A 124 -36.89 1.98 9.59
CA GLU A 124 -38.10 2.80 9.79
C GLU A 124 -39.15 2.49 8.71
N LEU A 125 -38.75 2.40 7.45
CA LEU A 125 -39.63 2.14 6.32
C LEU A 125 -40.27 0.74 6.39
N ASP A 126 -39.51 -0.28 6.79
CA ASP A 126 -40.04 -1.64 6.98
C ASP A 126 -41.03 -1.71 8.15
N SER A 127 -40.76 -0.99 9.24
CA SER A 127 -41.69 -0.89 10.38
C SER A 127 -43.03 -0.26 9.99
N LEU A 128 -43.01 0.73 9.08
CA LEU A 128 -44.22 1.39 8.57
C LEU A 128 -45.01 0.47 7.62
N LYS A 129 -44.33 -0.28 6.75
CA LYS A 129 -44.98 -1.26 5.85
C LYS A 129 -45.70 -2.37 6.64
N ASN A 130 -45.09 -2.84 7.72
CA ASN A 130 -45.66 -3.89 8.57
C ASN A 130 -46.83 -3.41 9.45
N LYS A 131 -47.06 -2.09 9.53
CA LYS A 131 -48.21 -1.48 10.23
C LYS A 131 -49.40 -1.18 9.31
N LYS A 132 -49.43 -1.65 8.06
CA LYS A 132 -50.57 -1.41 7.16
C LYS A 132 -51.89 -1.90 7.78
N PRO A 133 -52.97 -1.08 7.80
CA PRO A 133 -54.24 -1.48 8.40
C PRO A 133 -54.87 -2.62 7.59
N THR A 134 -55.26 -3.71 8.26
CA THR A 134 -56.30 -4.61 7.76
C THR A 134 -57.61 -3.82 7.71
N TYR A 135 -58.09 -3.53 6.50
CA TYR A 135 -59.44 -3.03 6.26
C TYR A 135 -60.46 -4.16 6.36
#